data_AF-A0A661UM90-F1
#
_entry.id   AF-A0A661UM90-F1
#
_cell.length_a   1.000
_cell.length_b   1.000
_cell.length_c   1.000
_cell.angle_alpha   90.00
_cell.angle_beta   90.00
_cell.angle_gamma   90.00
#
_symmetry.space_group_name_H-M   'P 1'
#
loop_
_entity.id
_entity.type
_entity.pdbx_description
1 polymer ?
#
loop_
_entity_poly.entity_id
_entity_poly.type
_entity_poly.pdbx_seq_one_letter_code
_entity_poly.pdbx_strand_id
1 'polypeptide(L)'
;MKKIILLFVVLSVFSCSLKRSNPLDPHGHDIYIPANIKDFQIIGEWVESGNYVKSYNNTVRMEWSPNEDEIEGYYIYRSRSYNGLYTRVKTVYAPNHEWADTESSGIEPNNWYYYKISAFNEQGLEGYRSEWKQTWVVGD
;
A
#
# COMPACT_ATOMS: atom_id res chain seq x y z
N MET A 1 -19.47 -47.47 15.11
CA MET A 1 -19.12 -46.19 14.44
C MET A 1 -18.02 -45.53 15.27
N LYS A 2 -16.80 -45.43 14.74
CA LYS A 2 -15.59 -44.96 15.47
C LYS A 2 -15.60 -43.43 15.57
N LYS A 3 -15.42 -42.88 16.78
CA LYS A 3 -15.24 -41.44 17.03
C LYS A 3 -13.80 -41.05 16.66
N ILE A 4 -13.64 -40.10 15.73
CA ILE A 4 -12.35 -39.50 15.38
C ILE A 4 -12.23 -38.21 16.20
N ILE A 5 -11.25 -38.14 17.09
CA ILE A 5 -10.89 -36.93 17.84
C ILE A 5 -9.85 -36.19 17.01
N LEU A 6 -10.18 -35.00 16.53
CA LEU A 6 -9.29 -34.13 15.79
C LEU A 6 -8.43 -33.34 16.78
N LEU A 7 -7.12 -33.60 16.80
CA LEU A 7 -6.16 -32.89 17.65
C LEU A 7 -5.70 -31.62 16.92
N PHE A 8 -6.19 -30.45 17.33
CA PHE A 8 -5.69 -29.16 16.85
C PHE A 8 -4.40 -28.81 17.59
N VAL A 9 -3.25 -29.03 16.95
CA VAL A 9 -1.97 -28.52 17.41
C VAL A 9 -1.86 -27.06 16.97
N VAL A 10 -2.15 -26.12 17.88
CA VAL A 10 -1.88 -24.70 17.67
C VAL A 10 -0.40 -24.47 17.92
N LEU A 11 0.38 -24.39 16.85
CA LEU A 11 1.79 -24.00 16.93
C LEU A 11 1.88 -22.46 16.97
N SER A 12 1.86 -21.89 18.17
CA SER A 12 2.09 -20.47 18.39
C SER A 12 3.58 -20.15 18.21
N VAL A 13 3.95 -19.75 17.00
CA VAL A 13 5.26 -19.13 16.74
C VAL A 13 5.23 -17.69 17.24
N PHE A 14 5.65 -17.48 18.49
CA PHE A 14 6.04 -16.14 18.93
C PHE A 14 7.30 -15.74 18.16
N SER A 15 7.15 -14.88 17.15
CA SER A 15 8.31 -14.23 16.54
C SER A 15 8.90 -13.28 17.58
N CYS A 16 9.93 -13.72 18.29
CA CYS A 16 10.82 -12.77 18.97
C CYS A 16 11.46 -11.90 17.88
N SER A 17 11.01 -10.65 17.76
CA SER A 17 11.71 -9.62 17.01
C SER A 17 13.06 -9.37 17.69
N LEU A 18 14.09 -10.11 17.27
CA LEU A 18 15.47 -9.82 17.65
C LEU A 18 15.80 -8.42 17.12
N LYS A 19 15.90 -7.43 18.02
CA LYS A 19 16.62 -6.20 17.71
C LYS A 19 18.04 -6.59 17.29
N ARG A 20 18.38 -6.42 16.02
CA ARG A 20 19.71 -6.67 15.49
C ARG A 20 20.57 -5.43 15.75
N SER A 21 20.87 -5.14 17.02
CA SER A 21 21.86 -4.10 17.31
C SER A 21 23.24 -4.63 16.92
N ASN A 22 23.91 -3.94 15.99
CA ASN A 22 25.26 -4.28 15.56
C ASN A 22 26.27 -3.59 16.49
N PRO A 23 26.97 -4.31 17.39
CA PRO A 23 27.89 -3.71 18.35
C PRO A 23 29.16 -3.10 17.72
N LEU A 24 29.33 -3.21 16.39
CA LEU A 24 30.42 -2.62 15.62
C LEU A 24 29.97 -1.46 14.71
N ASP A 25 28.71 -1.01 14.78
CA ASP A 25 28.26 0.16 14.03
C ASP A 25 28.68 1.45 14.78
N PRO A 26 29.68 2.21 14.28
CA PRO A 26 30.15 3.44 14.92
C PRO A 26 29.13 4.59 14.84
N HIS A 27 28.08 4.44 14.03
CA HIS A 27 27.03 5.44 13.86
C HIS A 27 25.78 5.12 14.69
N GLY A 28 25.62 3.88 15.17
CA GLY A 28 24.55 3.51 16.11
C GLY A 28 23.13 3.79 15.62
N HIS A 29 22.90 3.85 14.30
CA HIS A 29 21.57 4.10 13.78
C HIS A 29 20.82 2.77 13.68
N ASP A 30 19.85 2.58 14.57
CA ASP A 30 18.86 1.53 14.42
C ASP A 30 18.27 1.62 12.99
N ILE A 31 18.37 0.54 12.22
CA ILE A 31 17.72 0.46 10.90
C ILE A 31 16.22 0.54 11.16
N TYR A 32 15.65 1.70 10.86
CA TYR A 32 14.23 1.96 10.97
C TYR A 32 13.57 1.70 9.61
N ILE A 33 12.62 0.77 9.55
CA ILE A 33 11.81 0.50 8.36
C ILE A 33 10.44 1.13 8.59
N PRO A 34 9.95 2.00 7.67
CA PRO A 34 8.65 2.64 7.81
C PRO A 34 7.50 1.66 8.06
N ALA A 35 6.58 2.04 8.95
CA ALA A 35 5.38 1.26 9.23
C ALA A 35 4.44 1.16 8.02
N ASN A 36 3.56 0.16 8.06
CA ASN A 36 2.57 -0.07 7.01
C ASN A 36 1.58 1.09 6.89
N ILE A 37 1.10 1.32 5.67
CA ILE A 37 0.07 2.32 5.38
C ILE A 37 -1.27 1.91 6.00
N LYS A 38 -1.93 2.88 6.66
CA LYS A 38 -3.25 2.72 7.26
C LYS A 38 -4.31 3.42 6.40
N ASP A 39 -5.51 2.84 6.37
CA ASP A 39 -6.73 3.44 5.76
C ASP A 39 -6.57 3.89 4.29
N PHE A 40 -5.69 3.25 3.53
CA PHE A 40 -5.54 3.55 2.10
C PHE A 40 -6.84 3.26 1.35
N GLN A 41 -7.36 4.28 0.67
CA GLN A 41 -8.57 4.17 -0.14
C GLN A 41 -8.48 4.98 -1.45
N ILE A 42 -9.24 4.52 -2.44
CA ILE A 42 -9.53 5.29 -3.66
C ILE A 42 -10.86 6.00 -3.45
N ILE A 43 -10.90 7.29 -3.74
CA ILE A 43 -12.08 8.14 -3.59
C ILE A 43 -12.86 8.17 -4.89
N GLY A 44 -14.10 7.70 -4.83
CA GLY A 44 -15.01 7.60 -5.96
C GLY A 44 -16.34 6.98 -5.58
N GLU A 45 -17.11 6.55 -6.58
CA GLU A 45 -18.42 5.93 -6.36
C GLU A 45 -18.25 4.44 -6.05
N TRP A 46 -18.75 3.99 -4.90
CA TRP A 46 -18.77 2.58 -4.54
C TRP A 46 -19.80 1.79 -5.34
N VAL A 47 -19.38 0.66 -5.91
CA VAL A 47 -20.25 -0.26 -6.65
C VAL A 47 -20.36 -1.57 -5.87
N GLU A 48 -21.46 -1.71 -5.11
CA GLU A 48 -21.71 -2.85 -4.23
C GLU A 48 -21.68 -4.19 -4.97
N SER A 49 -22.36 -4.27 -6.12
CA SER A 49 -22.50 -5.53 -6.87
C SER A 49 -21.20 -6.11 -7.41
N GLY A 50 -20.18 -5.25 -7.58
CA GLY A 50 -18.86 -5.66 -8.08
C GLY A 50 -17.72 -5.47 -7.08
N ASN A 51 -17.99 -4.90 -5.90
CA ASN A 51 -16.99 -4.62 -4.87
C ASN A 51 -15.80 -3.81 -5.42
N TYR A 52 -16.08 -2.66 -6.05
CA TYR A 52 -15.07 -1.77 -6.61
C TYR A 52 -15.49 -0.31 -6.57
N VAL A 53 -14.53 0.59 -6.80
CA VAL A 53 -14.76 2.04 -6.92
C VAL A 53 -14.78 2.46 -8.39
N LYS A 54 -15.70 3.35 -8.77
CA LYS A 54 -15.64 4.07 -10.04
C LYS A 54 -14.98 5.43 -9.86
N SER A 55 -14.08 5.74 -10.78
CA SER A 55 -13.43 7.04 -10.89
C SER A 55 -13.85 7.73 -12.20
N TYR A 56 -13.89 9.06 -12.19
CA TYR A 56 -14.43 9.89 -13.28
C TYR A 56 -13.42 10.94 -13.71
N ASN A 57 -13.66 11.59 -14.86
CA ASN A 57 -12.82 12.66 -15.41
C ASN A 57 -11.35 12.24 -15.58
N ASN A 58 -11.13 10.97 -15.94
CA ASN A 58 -9.80 10.37 -16.10
C ASN A 58 -8.86 10.67 -14.92
N THR A 59 -9.42 10.67 -13.71
CA THR A 59 -8.72 11.01 -12.48
C THR A 59 -9.04 9.99 -11.40
N VAL A 60 -8.00 9.39 -10.82
CA VAL A 60 -8.10 8.49 -9.66
C VAL A 60 -7.60 9.22 -8.43
N ARG A 61 -8.51 9.60 -7.53
CA ARG A 61 -8.16 10.23 -6.25
C ARG A 61 -7.91 9.18 -5.19
N MET A 62 -6.91 9.40 -4.35
CA MET A 62 -6.48 8.50 -3.31
C MET A 62 -6.16 9.27 -2.03
N GLU A 63 -6.45 8.66 -0.91
CA GLU A 63 -6.09 9.16 0.42
C GLU A 63 -5.71 7.99 1.34
N TRP A 64 -4.94 8.31 2.37
CA TRP A 64 -4.53 7.38 3.42
C TRP A 64 -4.31 8.14 4.73
N SER A 65 -4.25 7.41 5.84
CA SER A 65 -3.90 7.99 7.13
C SER A 65 -2.38 8.28 7.18
N PRO A 66 -1.95 9.47 7.65
CA PRO A 66 -0.54 9.76 7.85
C PRO A 66 0.14 8.73 8.75
N ASN A 67 1.36 8.32 8.39
CA ASN A 67 2.20 7.53 9.29
C ASN A 67 2.59 8.36 10.52
N GLU A 68 2.61 7.72 11.69
CA GLU A 68 3.00 8.34 12.97
C GLU A 68 4.52 8.40 13.15
N ASP A 69 5.24 7.55 12.43
CA ASP A 69 6.70 7.47 12.51
C ASP A 69 7.40 8.45 11.56
N GLU A 70 8.70 8.63 11.76
CA GLU A 70 9.56 9.48 10.93
C GLU A 70 9.71 8.91 9.51
N ILE A 71 9.00 9.51 8.57
CA ILE A 71 9.01 9.18 7.14
C ILE A 71 9.31 10.43 6.31
N GLU A 72 9.94 10.23 5.17
CA GLU A 72 10.16 11.29 4.16
C GLU A 72 8.95 11.39 3.23
N GLY A 73 8.23 10.29 3.02
CA GLY A 73 6.99 10.29 2.27
C GLY A 73 6.53 8.92 1.84
N TYR A 74 5.86 8.89 0.69
CA TYR A 74 5.17 7.73 0.15
C TYR A 74 5.54 7.47 -1.32
N TYR A 75 5.64 6.19 -1.67
CA TYR A 75 5.68 5.74 -3.06
C TYR A 75 4.34 5.15 -3.45
N ILE A 76 3.80 5.64 -4.57
CA ILE A 76 2.54 5.17 -5.14
C ILE A 76 2.85 4.37 -6.38
N TYR A 77 2.29 3.17 -6.41
CA TYR A 77 2.47 2.20 -7.48
C TYR A 77 1.18 1.94 -8.20
N ARG A 78 1.25 1.75 -9.52
CA ARG A 78 0.11 1.46 -10.38
C ARG A 78 0.36 0.23 -11.24
N SER A 79 -0.70 -0.53 -11.50
CA SER A 79 -0.75 -1.62 -12.47
C SER A 79 -2.09 -1.59 -13.24
N ARG A 80 -2.09 -2.13 -14.47
CA ARG A 80 -3.31 -2.39 -15.26
C ARG A 80 -3.94 -3.76 -14.96
N SER A 81 -3.32 -4.55 -14.09
CA SER A 81 -3.79 -5.88 -13.70
C SER A 81 -3.55 -6.13 -12.22
N TYR A 82 -4.51 -6.81 -11.59
CA TYR A 82 -4.45 -7.21 -10.18
C TYR A 82 -3.13 -7.89 -9.79
N ASN A 83 -2.70 -8.88 -10.60
CA ASN A 83 -1.45 -9.63 -10.44
C ASN A 83 -0.32 -9.12 -11.36
N GLY A 84 -0.49 -7.94 -11.95
CA GLY A 84 0.47 -7.38 -12.90
C GLY A 84 1.73 -6.83 -12.21
N LEU A 85 2.66 -6.35 -13.05
CA LEU A 85 3.80 -5.59 -12.58
C LEU A 85 3.33 -4.20 -12.12
N TYR A 86 3.58 -3.89 -10.85
CA TYR A 86 3.31 -2.57 -10.28
C TYR A 86 4.53 -1.66 -10.46
N THR A 87 4.35 -0.55 -11.17
CA THR A 87 5.39 0.46 -11.40
C THR A 87 5.14 1.68 -10.52
N ARG A 88 6.20 2.27 -9.96
CA ARG A 88 6.09 3.53 -9.20
C ARG A 88 5.69 4.64 -10.16
N VAL A 89 4.54 5.25 -9.93
CA VAL A 89 4.02 6.37 -10.74
C VAL A 89 4.18 7.71 -10.02
N LYS A 90 4.32 7.71 -8.69
CA LYS A 90 4.47 8.94 -7.92
C LYS A 90 5.30 8.74 -6.66
N THR A 91 6.00 9.80 -6.28
CA THR A 91 6.52 10.05 -4.94
C THR A 91 5.74 11.23 -4.35
N VAL A 92 5.19 11.05 -3.16
CA VAL A 92 4.45 12.08 -2.41
C VAL A 92 5.21 12.32 -1.11
N TYR A 93 5.74 13.53 -0.93
CA TYR A 93 6.48 13.87 0.29
C TYR A 93 5.52 14.20 1.43
N ALA A 94 5.87 13.76 2.65
CA ALA A 94 5.14 14.11 3.86
C ALA A 94 5.10 15.64 4.06
N PRO A 95 4.05 16.20 4.73
CA PRO A 95 2.95 15.52 5.41
C PRO A 95 1.74 15.20 4.50
N ASN A 96 1.88 15.37 3.18
CA ASN A 96 0.79 15.08 2.24
C ASN A 96 0.44 13.59 2.29
N HIS A 97 -0.85 13.29 2.41
CA HIS A 97 -1.40 11.95 2.56
C HIS A 97 -2.56 11.70 1.59
N GLU A 98 -2.56 12.46 0.49
CA GLU A 98 -3.51 12.36 -0.60
C GLU A 98 -2.78 12.58 -1.93
N TRP A 99 -3.32 11.99 -3.00
CA TRP A 99 -2.84 12.22 -4.36
C TRP A 99 -3.92 11.90 -5.39
N ALA A 100 -3.85 12.56 -6.55
CA ALA A 100 -4.68 12.28 -7.70
C ALA A 100 -3.81 11.86 -8.90
N ASP A 101 -4.07 10.66 -9.42
CA ASP A 101 -3.51 10.17 -10.68
C ASP A 101 -4.39 10.68 -11.83
N THR A 102 -3.80 11.39 -12.78
CA THR A 102 -4.51 12.17 -13.82
C THR A 102 -4.13 11.72 -15.23
N GLU A 103 -4.82 12.25 -16.24
CA GLU A 103 -4.48 12.04 -17.66
C GLU A 103 -3.02 12.32 -17.99
N SER A 104 -2.44 13.40 -17.44
CA SER A 104 -1.03 13.74 -17.62
C SER A 104 -0.06 12.66 -17.10
N SER A 105 -0.56 11.76 -16.25
CA SER A 105 0.16 10.61 -15.70
C SER A 105 -0.17 9.30 -16.43
N GLY A 106 -0.92 9.37 -17.55
CA GLY A 106 -1.28 8.23 -18.41
C GLY A 106 -2.53 7.48 -17.95
N ILE A 107 -3.46 8.16 -17.27
CA ILE A 107 -4.81 7.62 -17.03
C ILE A 107 -5.66 7.77 -18.30
N GLU A 108 -6.35 6.69 -18.64
CA GLU A 108 -7.22 6.58 -19.80
C GLU A 108 -8.59 6.07 -19.35
N PRO A 109 -9.68 6.57 -19.95
CA PRO A 109 -11.03 6.10 -19.66
C PRO A 109 -11.21 4.63 -20.06
N ASN A 110 -12.28 4.01 -19.55
CA ASN A 110 -12.69 2.65 -19.83
C ASN A 110 -11.61 1.60 -19.53
N ASN A 111 -10.95 1.76 -18.39
CA ASN A 111 -9.87 0.89 -17.97
C ASN A 111 -9.86 0.62 -16.47
N TRP A 112 -9.35 -0.57 -16.12
CA TRP A 112 -9.04 -0.94 -14.74
C TRP A 112 -7.64 -0.47 -14.34
N TYR A 113 -7.56 0.04 -13.11
CA TYR A 113 -6.31 0.38 -12.46
C TYR A 113 -6.25 -0.17 -11.05
N TYR A 114 -5.05 -0.57 -10.67
CA TYR A 114 -4.74 -1.13 -9.36
C TYR A 114 -3.62 -0.34 -8.74
N TYR A 115 -3.77 0.02 -7.47
CA TYR A 115 -2.83 0.85 -6.74
C TYR A 115 -2.34 0.18 -5.47
N LYS A 116 -1.07 0.40 -5.16
CA LYS A 116 -0.46 0.08 -3.88
C LYS A 116 0.36 1.28 -3.42
N ILE A 117 0.52 1.41 -2.11
CA ILE A 117 1.29 2.49 -1.50
C ILE A 117 2.21 1.95 -0.41
N SER A 118 3.39 2.52 -0.29
CA SER A 118 4.34 2.27 0.81
C SER A 118 4.94 3.58 1.30
N ALA A 119 5.40 3.60 2.55
CA ALA A 119 6.14 4.72 3.10
C ALA A 119 7.65 4.51 2.91
N PHE A 120 8.41 5.60 2.83
CA PHE A 120 9.87 5.59 2.80
C PHE A 120 10.44 6.65 3.75
N ASN A 121 11.63 6.41 4.32
CA ASN A 121 12.32 7.37 5.20
C ASN A 121 13.44 8.14 4.48
N GLU A 122 14.12 9.04 5.19
CA GLU A 122 15.21 9.88 4.65
C GLU A 122 16.38 9.06 4.09
N GLN A 123 16.64 7.88 4.66
CA GLN A 123 17.64 6.92 4.18
C GLN A 123 17.21 6.16 2.92
N GLY A 124 15.97 6.38 2.44
CA GLY A 124 15.39 5.70 1.29
C GLY A 124 14.93 4.27 1.56
N LEU A 125 14.85 3.85 2.83
CA LEU A 125 14.30 2.54 3.20
C LEU A 125 12.79 2.56 3.02
N GLU A 126 12.28 1.61 2.23
CA GLU A 126 10.86 1.46 1.93
C GLU A 126 10.23 0.41 2.87
N GLY A 127 9.07 0.74 3.44
CA GLY A 127 8.24 -0.19 4.18
C GLY A 127 7.49 -1.18 3.29
N TYR A 128 6.64 -2.03 3.90
CA TYR A 128 5.80 -2.92 3.11
C TYR A 128 4.75 -2.12 2.33
N ARG A 129 4.50 -2.56 1.09
CA ARG A 129 3.39 -2.04 0.29
C ARG A 129 2.07 -2.51 0.85
N SER A 130 1.08 -1.62 0.82
CA SER A 130 -0.31 -1.90 1.18
C SER A 130 -0.89 -3.05 0.35
N GLU A 131 -2.02 -3.57 0.83
CA GLU A 131 -2.94 -4.28 -0.05
C GLU A 131 -3.37 -3.37 -1.20
N TRP A 132 -3.67 -3.98 -2.34
CA TRP A 132 -4.08 -3.24 -3.52
C TRP A 132 -5.48 -2.66 -3.35
N LYS A 133 -5.74 -1.53 -4.01
CA LYS A 133 -7.08 -1.00 -4.26
C LYS A 133 -7.30 -0.91 -5.76
N GLN A 134 -8.54 -1.14 -6.21
CA GLN A 134 -8.89 -1.09 -7.63
C GLN A 134 -9.93 -0.02 -7.92
N THR A 135 -9.87 0.51 -9.14
CA THR A 135 -10.91 1.37 -9.69
C THR A 135 -11.13 1.10 -11.17
N TRP A 136 -12.37 1.27 -11.60
CA TRP A 136 -12.72 1.41 -13.01
C TRP A 136 -12.84 2.89 -13.33
N VAL A 137 -12.00 3.37 -14.26
CA VAL A 137 -12.09 4.73 -14.77
C VAL A 137 -13.17 4.75 -15.84
N VAL A 138 -14.25 5.47 -15.58
CA VAL A 138 -15.41 5.56 -16.48
C VAL A 138 -15.06 6.47 -17.66
N GLY A 139 -15.30 5.99 -18.88
CA GLY A 139 -15.33 6.83 -20.07
C GLY A 139 -16.72 7.39 -20.38
N ASP A 140 -16.74 8.41 -21.23
CA ASP A 140 -17.96 9.01 -21.77
C ASP A 140 -18.79 8.03 -22.62
#